data_AF-A0A542XJ57-F1
#
_entry.id   AF-A0A542XJ57-F1
#
_cell.length_a   1.000
_cell.length_b   1.000
_cell.length_c   1.000
_cell.angle_alpha   90.00
_cell.angle_beta   90.00
_cell.angle_gamma   90.00
#
_symmetry.space_group_name_H-M   'P 1'
#
loop_
_entity.id
_entity.type
_entity.pdbx_description
1 polymer ?
#
loop_
_entity_poly.entity_id
_entity_poly.type
_entity_poly.pdbx_seq_one_letter_code
_entity_poly.pdbx_strand_id
1 'polypeptide(L)'
;MTAPLRRWLTPVAAVLAALAMLAGPVPASAAPTSPPQPSGHDEEPELLGDLIEVRNREYVKASAQLKKSKERQAALEQEVKKAQAELDALTPQVAQIATQSYRTGRVGAISMLLEADNPDSFIARATALDELNRVNDRRLNTVNAVKIRAEQAKLAVDAEVRKQQKLENDLERGKIEAEKALRLVGGQGLTGGLVDAESPVARIAPGRTSDGGWKSLGCTEDDPTTGGCITARTLHMYQEVKRAGFNRFVGCYRSGGPYEHPKGRACDWSLQNSGFRSWYNNDMRMYGNNLTAFLVRNADRLGVYYVIWNRQIWFPATGWKSYSGPSNHTDHVHVSML
;
A
#
# COMPACT_ATOMS: atom_id res chain seq x y z
N MET A 1 51.21 98.97 -7.61
CA MET A 1 50.07 99.89 -7.80
C MET A 1 48.85 99.09 -8.27
N THR A 2 47.64 99.54 -7.95
CA THR A 2 46.36 99.22 -8.61
C THR A 2 45.95 97.75 -8.85
N ALA A 3 45.01 97.28 -8.02
CA ALA A 3 43.82 96.54 -8.47
C ALA A 3 42.88 97.51 -9.28
N PRO A 4 41.67 97.17 -9.81
CA PRO A 4 40.80 96.03 -9.46
C PRO A 4 39.85 95.47 -10.59
N LEU A 5 38.90 94.57 -10.22
CA LEU A 5 37.47 94.39 -10.66
C LEU A 5 37.09 94.46 -12.19
N ARG A 6 36.01 93.85 -12.73
CA ARG A 6 34.69 93.47 -12.17
C ARG A 6 33.92 92.45 -13.06
N ARG A 7 32.90 91.82 -12.46
CA ARG A 7 31.86 90.90 -12.97
C ARG A 7 31.07 91.30 -14.23
N TRP A 8 30.51 90.29 -14.90
CA TRP A 8 29.09 90.05 -15.29
C TRP A 8 28.96 88.54 -15.63
N LEU A 9 27.86 87.78 -15.53
CA LEU A 9 26.54 87.87 -14.85
C LEU A 9 26.03 86.41 -14.56
N THR A 10 24.81 86.24 -14.01
CA THR A 10 24.11 84.96 -13.66
C THR A 10 22.59 85.17 -13.89
N PRO A 11 21.69 84.15 -14.10
CA PRO A 11 21.33 83.05 -13.16
C PRO A 11 21.00 81.69 -13.85
N VAL A 12 20.82 80.53 -13.19
CA VAL A 12 19.68 79.94 -12.41
C VAL A 12 20.14 78.46 -12.16
N ALA A 13 19.81 77.67 -11.12
CA ALA A 13 18.87 77.73 -10.00
C ALA A 13 19.57 77.41 -8.66
N ALA A 14 18.81 77.45 -7.56
CA ALA A 14 19.30 77.35 -6.19
C ALA A 14 18.76 76.11 -5.44
N VAL A 15 19.50 75.68 -4.39
CA VAL A 15 18.98 75.41 -3.01
C VAL A 15 18.03 74.19 -2.82
N LEU A 16 18.17 73.28 -1.83
CA LEU A 16 19.00 73.18 -0.62
C LEU A 16 19.28 71.70 -0.21
N ALA A 17 20.17 71.58 0.78
CA ALA A 17 20.45 70.50 1.73
C ALA A 17 19.19 69.81 2.36
N ALA A 18 19.26 68.69 3.11
CA ALA A 18 20.34 68.28 4.03
C ALA A 18 20.35 66.80 4.49
N LEU A 19 21.57 66.34 4.86
CA LEU A 19 21.99 65.41 5.93
C LEU A 19 21.38 63.99 6.16
N ALA A 20 22.34 63.03 6.24
CA ALA A 20 22.49 61.91 7.20
C ALA A 20 21.47 60.73 7.16
N MET A 21 21.87 59.44 7.14
CA MET A 21 22.93 58.78 7.93
C MET A 21 23.63 57.63 7.18
N LEU A 22 24.76 57.14 7.71
CA LEU A 22 25.40 55.90 7.26
C LEU A 22 24.64 54.67 7.78
N ALA A 23 24.28 53.76 6.87
CA ALA A 23 24.05 52.35 7.17
C ALA A 23 24.62 51.52 6.02
N GLY A 24 25.54 50.60 6.32
CA GLY A 24 26.07 49.67 5.31
C GLY A 24 25.02 48.63 4.90
N PRO A 25 25.16 47.99 3.72
CA PRO A 25 24.21 46.99 3.27
C PRO A 25 24.25 45.74 4.16
N VAL A 26 23.27 45.61 5.05
CA VAL A 26 22.91 44.31 5.63
C VAL A 26 22.34 43.41 4.52
N PRO A 27 22.67 42.11 4.50
CA PRO A 27 22.08 41.18 3.54
C PRO A 27 20.58 41.08 3.78
N ALA A 28 19.78 41.49 2.80
CA ALA A 28 18.33 41.41 2.86
C ALA A 28 17.88 39.94 2.72
N SER A 29 17.72 39.25 3.85
CA SER A 29 16.94 38.00 3.89
C SER A 29 15.47 38.34 3.68
N ALA A 30 15.04 38.36 2.42
CA ALA A 30 13.62 38.41 2.08
C ALA A 30 12.95 37.11 2.57
N ALA A 31 12.19 37.21 3.66
CA ALA A 31 11.24 36.16 4.01
C ALA A 31 10.18 36.09 2.89
N PRO A 32 9.86 34.90 2.35
CA PRO A 32 8.85 34.79 1.30
C PRO A 32 7.49 35.24 1.84
N THR A 33 6.93 36.30 1.25
CA THR A 33 5.60 36.84 1.58
C THR A 33 4.47 36.13 0.83
N SER A 34 4.81 35.29 -0.15
CA SER A 34 3.88 34.36 -0.80
C SER A 34 3.82 33.04 -0.03
N PRO A 35 2.70 32.30 -0.09
CA PRO A 35 2.65 30.93 0.40
C PRO A 35 3.77 30.07 -0.22
N PRO A 36 4.20 28.99 0.46
CA PRO A 36 4.94 27.92 -0.19
C PRO A 36 4.33 27.56 -1.55
N GLN A 37 5.17 27.15 -2.49
CA GLN A 37 4.73 26.57 -3.77
C GLN A 37 5.46 25.24 -3.96
N PRO A 38 4.91 24.28 -4.74
CA PRO A 38 5.66 23.13 -5.21
C PRO A 38 6.78 23.60 -6.16
N SER A 39 7.64 22.69 -6.61
CA SER A 39 8.77 23.03 -7.48
C SER A 39 8.26 23.59 -8.83
N GLY A 40 8.98 24.55 -9.41
CA GLY A 40 8.49 25.28 -10.59
C GLY A 40 8.74 24.59 -11.93
N HIS A 41 9.02 23.28 -11.95
CA HIS A 41 9.77 22.65 -13.04
C HIS A 41 9.07 21.47 -13.74
N ASP A 42 7.80 21.20 -13.42
CA ASP A 42 7.12 19.99 -13.90
C ASP A 42 6.20 20.28 -15.08
N GLU A 43 6.83 20.39 -16.26
CA GLU A 43 6.24 19.85 -17.48
C GLU A 43 6.41 18.32 -17.45
N GLU A 44 5.54 17.61 -16.70
CA GLU A 44 5.61 16.14 -16.66
C GLU A 44 5.43 15.58 -18.09
N PRO A 45 6.25 14.59 -18.51
CA PRO A 45 6.14 14.06 -19.86
C PRO A 45 4.80 13.34 -20.09
N GLU A 46 4.19 13.59 -21.25
CA GLU A 46 2.89 13.05 -21.71
C GLU A 46 2.76 11.51 -21.59
N LEU A 47 3.91 10.82 -21.54
CA LEU A 47 4.07 9.40 -21.19
C LEU A 47 3.35 8.98 -19.89
N LEU A 48 2.99 9.91 -19.01
CA LEU A 48 2.32 9.66 -17.72
C LEU A 48 0.78 9.61 -17.78
N GLY A 49 0.21 9.60 -19.00
CA GLY A 49 -1.23 9.66 -19.25
C GLY A 49 -2.04 8.44 -18.76
N ASP A 50 -3.36 8.53 -18.98
CA ASP A 50 -4.41 7.67 -18.40
C ASP A 50 -4.13 6.16 -18.42
N LEU A 51 -3.46 5.65 -19.45
CA LEU A 51 -3.09 4.24 -19.57
C LEU A 51 -2.20 3.76 -18.41
N ILE A 52 -1.22 4.55 -17.98
CA ILE A 52 -0.35 4.16 -16.86
C ILE A 52 -1.13 4.22 -15.54
N GLU A 53 -2.04 5.19 -15.37
CA GLU A 53 -2.90 5.27 -14.19
C GLU A 53 -3.83 4.06 -14.11
N VAL A 54 -4.52 3.71 -15.19
CA VAL A 54 -5.37 2.52 -15.27
C VAL A 54 -4.59 1.25 -14.93
N ARG A 55 -3.40 1.05 -15.52
CA ARG A 55 -2.57 -0.13 -15.22
C ARG A 55 -2.09 -0.18 -13.77
N ASN A 56 -1.73 0.95 -13.16
CA ASN A 56 -1.36 0.99 -11.75
C ASN A 56 -2.56 0.72 -10.83
N ARG A 57 -3.75 1.25 -11.14
CA ARG A 57 -4.99 0.94 -10.40
C ARG A 57 -5.34 -0.56 -10.48
N GLU A 58 -5.28 -1.15 -11.68
CA GLU A 58 -5.49 -2.58 -11.91
C GLU A 58 -4.48 -3.43 -11.13
N TYR A 59 -3.19 -3.09 -11.20
CA TYR A 59 -2.11 -3.81 -10.52
C TYR A 59 -2.24 -3.78 -8.99
N VAL A 60 -2.49 -2.61 -8.40
CA VAL A 60 -2.66 -2.47 -6.93
C VAL A 60 -3.87 -3.28 -6.46
N LYS A 61 -4.99 -3.23 -7.20
CA LYS A 61 -6.18 -4.04 -6.93
C LYS A 61 -5.89 -5.54 -7.04
N ALA A 62 -5.25 -5.99 -8.13
CA ALA A 62 -4.92 -7.41 -8.32
C ALA A 62 -3.95 -7.92 -7.23
N SER A 63 -2.96 -7.12 -6.84
CA SER A 63 -2.01 -7.44 -5.76
C SER A 63 -2.71 -7.64 -4.42
N ALA A 64 -3.64 -6.74 -4.09
CA ALA A 64 -4.44 -6.82 -2.87
C ALA A 64 -5.39 -8.04 -2.87
N GLN A 65 -5.99 -8.36 -4.03
CA GLN A 65 -6.82 -9.56 -4.19
C GLN A 65 -6.01 -10.86 -4.07
N LEU A 66 -4.79 -10.89 -4.61
CA LEU A 66 -3.88 -12.03 -4.48
C LEU A 66 -3.51 -12.27 -3.01
N LYS A 67 -3.12 -11.22 -2.29
CA LYS A 67 -2.81 -11.30 -0.86
C LYS A 67 -3.99 -11.86 -0.06
N LYS A 68 -5.20 -11.30 -0.26
CA LYS A 68 -6.43 -11.75 0.41
C LYS A 68 -6.80 -13.20 0.05
N SER A 69 -6.52 -13.63 -1.18
CA SER A 69 -6.72 -15.02 -1.62
C SER A 69 -5.73 -15.98 -0.96
N LYS A 70 -4.46 -15.59 -0.78
CA LYS A 70 -3.45 -16.36 -0.03
C LYS A 70 -3.78 -16.49 1.45
N GLU A 71 -4.22 -15.41 2.08
CA GLU A 71 -4.73 -15.44 3.47
C GLU A 71 -5.92 -16.40 3.62
N ARG A 72 -6.84 -16.39 2.64
CA ARG A 72 -8.00 -17.30 2.64
C ARG A 72 -7.62 -18.76 2.35
N GLN A 73 -6.68 -19.00 1.44
CA GLN A 73 -6.12 -20.34 1.20
C GLN A 73 -5.52 -20.90 2.50
N ALA A 74 -4.68 -20.13 3.19
CA ALA A 74 -4.06 -20.56 4.44
C ALA A 74 -5.10 -20.90 5.52
N ALA A 75 -6.21 -20.16 5.60
CA ALA A 75 -7.33 -20.49 6.49
C ALA A 75 -8.03 -21.80 6.09
N LEU A 76 -8.36 -21.97 4.80
CA LEU A 76 -9.00 -23.19 4.27
C LEU A 76 -8.11 -24.43 4.41
N GLU A 77 -6.78 -24.30 4.26
CA GLU A 77 -5.84 -25.39 4.50
C GLU A 77 -5.84 -25.87 5.97
N GLN A 78 -6.06 -24.97 6.94
CA GLN A 78 -6.25 -25.35 8.34
C GLN A 78 -7.59 -26.06 8.55
N GLU A 79 -8.65 -25.66 7.86
CA GLU A 79 -9.93 -26.38 7.88
C GLU A 79 -9.82 -27.79 7.28
N VAL A 80 -9.09 -27.95 6.16
CA VAL A 80 -8.79 -29.25 5.56
C VAL A 80 -8.00 -30.13 6.52
N LYS A 81 -6.94 -29.61 7.17
CA LYS A 81 -6.17 -30.34 8.18
C LYS A 81 -7.02 -30.79 9.36
N LYS A 82 -7.89 -29.90 9.87
CA LYS A 82 -8.81 -30.22 10.97
C LYS A 82 -9.83 -31.29 10.56
N ALA A 83 -10.45 -31.17 9.40
CA ALA A 83 -11.43 -32.15 8.92
C ALA A 83 -10.79 -33.51 8.62
N GLN A 84 -9.55 -33.55 8.13
CA GLN A 84 -8.79 -34.79 7.95
C GLN A 84 -8.49 -35.45 9.31
N ALA A 85 -8.00 -34.69 10.29
CA ALA A 85 -7.76 -35.22 11.65
C ALA A 85 -9.06 -35.73 12.32
N GLU A 86 -10.20 -35.08 12.08
CA GLU A 86 -11.52 -35.56 12.53
C GLU A 86 -11.89 -36.90 11.86
N LEU A 87 -11.61 -37.10 10.56
CA LEU A 87 -11.80 -38.39 9.87
C LEU A 87 -10.87 -39.49 10.40
N ASP A 88 -9.60 -39.17 10.59
CA ASP A 88 -8.59 -40.11 11.06
C ASP A 88 -8.93 -40.60 12.48
N ALA A 89 -9.42 -39.71 13.35
CA ALA A 89 -9.91 -40.04 14.69
C ALA A 89 -11.22 -40.87 14.71
N LEU A 90 -12.07 -40.74 13.69
CA LEU A 90 -13.29 -41.55 13.54
C LEU A 90 -13.03 -42.92 12.90
N THR A 91 -11.92 -43.09 12.17
CA THR A 91 -11.58 -44.31 11.42
C THR A 91 -11.59 -45.59 12.29
N PRO A 92 -11.02 -45.61 13.53
CA PRO A 92 -11.12 -46.77 14.42
C PRO A 92 -12.56 -47.14 14.80
N GLN A 93 -13.46 -46.16 14.92
CA GLN A 93 -14.86 -46.41 15.28
C GLN A 93 -15.62 -47.10 14.14
N VAL A 94 -15.35 -46.70 12.89
CA VAL A 94 -15.90 -47.36 11.69
C VAL A 94 -15.34 -48.78 11.57
N ALA A 95 -14.04 -48.97 11.80
CA ALA A 95 -13.40 -50.28 11.79
C ALA A 95 -13.99 -51.22 12.86
N GLN A 96 -14.33 -50.71 14.05
CA GLN A 96 -15.04 -51.49 15.08
C GLN A 96 -16.44 -51.90 14.62
N ILE A 97 -17.24 -50.98 14.06
CA ILE A 97 -18.59 -51.29 13.54
C ILE A 97 -18.52 -52.37 12.46
N ALA A 98 -17.61 -52.23 11.49
CA ALA A 98 -17.39 -53.20 10.43
C ALA A 98 -16.95 -54.57 10.99
N THR A 99 -16.01 -54.58 11.93
CA THR A 99 -15.50 -55.81 12.56
C THR A 99 -16.58 -56.55 13.35
N GLN A 100 -17.41 -55.84 14.12
CA GLN A 100 -18.51 -56.45 14.87
C GLN A 100 -19.57 -56.99 13.92
N SER A 101 -20.00 -56.20 12.94
CA SER A 101 -20.96 -56.60 11.90
C SER A 101 -20.50 -57.84 11.11
N TYR A 102 -19.20 -57.95 10.82
CA TYR A 102 -18.61 -59.13 10.19
C TYR A 102 -18.62 -60.38 11.11
N ARG A 103 -18.33 -60.21 12.41
CA ARG A 103 -18.25 -61.31 13.38
C ARG A 103 -19.62 -61.90 13.75
N THR A 104 -20.62 -61.07 14.00
CA THR A 104 -21.99 -61.56 14.28
C THR A 104 -22.74 -61.92 13.00
N GLY A 105 -22.54 -61.16 11.93
CA GLY A 105 -23.27 -61.31 10.68
C GLY A 105 -24.79 -61.11 10.85
N ARG A 106 -25.52 -61.25 9.74
CA ARG A 106 -26.99 -61.19 9.78
C ARG A 106 -27.62 -62.42 10.46
N VAL A 107 -26.99 -63.58 10.34
CA VAL A 107 -27.49 -64.84 10.92
C VAL A 107 -27.29 -64.88 12.43
N GLY A 108 -26.12 -64.50 12.95
CA GLY A 108 -25.84 -64.54 14.39
C GLY A 108 -26.70 -63.56 15.20
N ALA A 109 -27.06 -62.40 14.65
CA ALA A 109 -28.02 -61.50 15.28
C ALA A 109 -29.43 -62.12 15.41
N ILE A 110 -29.87 -62.89 14.39
CA ILE A 110 -31.14 -63.63 14.44
C ILE A 110 -31.04 -64.79 15.43
N SER A 111 -29.93 -65.56 15.43
CA SER A 111 -29.70 -66.62 16.43
C SER A 111 -29.72 -66.09 17.86
N MET A 112 -29.06 -64.97 18.16
CA MET A 112 -29.06 -64.36 19.49
C MET A 112 -30.47 -63.93 19.96
N LEU A 113 -31.37 -63.59 19.03
CA LEU A 113 -32.77 -63.32 19.34
C LEU A 113 -33.58 -64.61 19.53
N LEU A 114 -33.32 -65.65 18.75
CA LEU A 114 -33.99 -66.95 18.86
C LEU A 114 -33.58 -67.76 20.10
N GLU A 115 -32.37 -67.54 20.63
CA GLU A 115 -31.86 -68.10 21.90
C GLU A 115 -32.44 -67.39 23.15
N ALA A 116 -33.60 -66.76 23.05
CA ALA A 116 -34.27 -66.08 24.15
C ALA A 116 -35.23 -67.03 24.88
N ASP A 117 -34.97 -67.32 26.16
CA ASP A 117 -35.71 -68.33 26.94
C ASP A 117 -37.16 -67.94 27.24
N ASN A 118 -37.51 -66.65 27.10
CA ASN A 118 -38.85 -66.13 27.35
C ASN A 118 -39.11 -64.81 26.59
N PRO A 119 -40.39 -64.38 26.41
CA PRO A 119 -40.74 -63.19 25.66
C PRO A 119 -40.09 -61.89 26.16
N ASP A 120 -39.96 -61.68 27.47
CA ASP A 120 -39.36 -60.47 28.02
C ASP A 120 -37.87 -60.35 27.66
N SER A 121 -37.14 -61.48 27.72
CA SER A 121 -35.74 -61.55 27.31
C SER A 121 -35.55 -61.33 25.81
N PHE A 122 -36.50 -61.77 24.98
CA PHE A 122 -36.50 -61.47 23.54
C PHE A 122 -36.64 -59.97 23.28
N ILE A 123 -37.61 -59.31 23.92
CA ILE A 123 -37.84 -57.87 23.77
C ILE A 123 -36.62 -57.08 24.25
N ALA A 124 -36.04 -57.42 25.41
CA ALA A 124 -34.85 -56.76 25.93
C ALA A 124 -33.64 -56.87 24.96
N ARG A 125 -33.40 -58.06 24.37
CA ARG A 125 -32.36 -58.27 23.36
C ARG A 125 -32.64 -57.49 22.07
N ALA A 126 -33.89 -57.43 21.62
CA ALA A 126 -34.30 -56.68 20.44
C ALA A 126 -34.11 -55.16 20.62
N THR A 127 -34.52 -54.60 21.76
CA THR A 127 -34.31 -53.18 22.08
C THR A 127 -32.82 -52.82 22.19
N ALA A 128 -32.00 -53.68 22.78
CA ALA A 128 -30.55 -53.47 22.84
C ALA A 128 -29.89 -53.45 21.45
N LEU A 129 -30.36 -54.31 20.53
CA LEU A 129 -29.89 -54.33 19.14
C LEU A 129 -30.32 -53.08 18.36
N ASP A 130 -31.56 -52.60 18.56
CA ASP A 130 -32.07 -51.37 17.93
C ASP A 130 -31.30 -50.12 18.38
N GLU A 131 -30.99 -49.99 19.69
CA GLU A 131 -30.18 -48.86 20.17
C GLU A 131 -28.72 -48.94 19.68
N LEU A 132 -28.13 -50.13 19.60
CA LEU A 132 -26.81 -50.32 18.98
C LEU A 132 -26.81 -49.86 17.50
N ASN A 133 -27.85 -50.20 16.74
CA ASN A 133 -28.01 -49.75 15.37
C ASN A 133 -28.14 -48.22 15.29
N ARG A 134 -28.96 -47.58 16.14
CA ARG A 134 -29.05 -46.10 16.20
C ARG A 134 -27.71 -45.44 16.52
N VAL A 135 -26.91 -46.01 17.42
CA VAL A 135 -25.56 -45.49 17.74
C VAL A 135 -24.63 -45.63 16.54
N ASN A 136 -24.68 -46.75 15.82
CA ASN A 136 -23.87 -46.98 14.62
C ASN A 136 -24.27 -46.03 13.48
N ASP A 137 -25.57 -45.85 13.22
CA ASP A 137 -26.10 -44.93 12.21
C ASP A 137 -25.70 -43.48 12.51
N ARG A 138 -25.79 -43.04 13.77
CA ARG A 138 -25.30 -41.72 14.20
C ARG A 138 -23.81 -41.55 13.90
N ARG A 139 -22.97 -42.56 14.22
CA ARG A 139 -21.52 -42.52 13.94
C ARG A 139 -21.21 -42.46 12.45
N LEU A 140 -21.88 -43.28 11.63
CA LEU A 140 -21.72 -43.27 10.17
C LEU A 140 -22.16 -41.93 9.55
N ASN A 141 -23.26 -41.35 10.03
CA ASN A 141 -23.70 -40.03 9.62
C ASN A 141 -22.68 -38.92 9.97
N THR A 142 -22.08 -38.98 11.18
CA THR A 142 -20.99 -38.06 11.55
C THR A 142 -19.79 -38.20 10.62
N VAL A 143 -19.34 -39.43 10.33
CA VAL A 143 -18.23 -39.70 9.38
C VAL A 143 -18.53 -39.13 8.00
N ASN A 144 -19.73 -39.36 7.49
CA ASN A 144 -20.15 -38.86 6.18
C ASN A 144 -20.18 -37.32 6.14
N ALA A 145 -20.68 -36.68 7.21
CA ALA A 145 -20.71 -35.23 7.32
C ALA A 145 -19.29 -34.61 7.36
N VAL A 146 -18.37 -35.19 8.14
CA VAL A 146 -16.96 -34.75 8.18
C VAL A 146 -16.28 -35.00 6.82
N LYS A 147 -16.58 -36.11 6.14
CA LYS A 147 -16.05 -36.41 4.79
C LYS A 147 -16.49 -35.36 3.78
N ILE A 148 -17.79 -35.08 3.69
CA ILE A 148 -18.34 -34.05 2.79
C ILE A 148 -17.71 -32.69 3.09
N ARG A 149 -17.55 -32.32 4.36
CA ARG A 149 -16.88 -31.08 4.78
C ARG A 149 -15.41 -31.03 4.34
N ALA A 150 -14.67 -32.14 4.48
CA ALA A 150 -13.27 -32.22 4.04
C ALA A 150 -13.14 -32.10 2.51
N GLU A 151 -14.04 -32.72 1.75
CA GLU A 151 -14.09 -32.62 0.28
C GLU A 151 -14.45 -31.19 -0.18
N GLN A 152 -15.45 -30.56 0.44
CA GLN A 152 -15.82 -29.17 0.17
C GLN A 152 -14.69 -28.18 0.49
N ALA A 153 -13.98 -28.38 1.62
CA ALA A 153 -12.85 -27.55 1.99
C ALA A 153 -11.67 -27.68 0.99
N LYS A 154 -11.38 -28.91 0.51
CA LYS A 154 -10.38 -29.14 -0.55
C LYS A 154 -10.77 -28.44 -1.87
N LEU A 155 -12.02 -28.59 -2.31
CA LEU A 155 -12.54 -27.91 -3.50
C LEU A 155 -12.49 -26.37 -3.39
N ALA A 156 -12.68 -25.82 -2.18
CA ALA A 156 -12.54 -24.40 -1.91
C ALA A 156 -11.07 -23.92 -1.97
N VAL A 157 -10.11 -24.71 -1.47
CA VAL A 157 -8.67 -24.47 -1.66
C VAL A 157 -8.35 -24.44 -3.16
N ASP A 158 -8.74 -25.47 -3.91
CA ASP A 158 -8.46 -25.55 -5.36
C ASP A 158 -9.05 -24.36 -6.14
N ALA A 159 -10.22 -23.87 -5.72
CA ALA A 159 -10.87 -22.70 -6.33
C ALA A 159 -10.11 -21.39 -6.04
N GLU A 160 -9.61 -21.19 -4.82
CA GLU A 160 -8.73 -20.06 -4.52
C GLU A 160 -7.38 -20.21 -5.25
N VAL A 161 -6.76 -21.40 -5.32
CA VAL A 161 -5.50 -21.61 -6.07
C VAL A 161 -5.66 -21.28 -7.56
N ARG A 162 -6.75 -21.71 -8.22
CA ARG A 162 -7.03 -21.32 -9.62
C ARG A 162 -7.19 -19.81 -9.79
N LYS A 163 -7.81 -19.13 -8.82
CA LYS A 163 -7.96 -17.67 -8.81
C LYS A 163 -6.62 -16.96 -8.58
N GLN A 164 -5.76 -17.49 -7.71
CA GLN A 164 -4.40 -16.99 -7.51
C GLN A 164 -3.59 -17.11 -8.79
N GLN A 165 -3.58 -18.27 -9.45
CA GLN A 165 -2.86 -18.45 -10.71
C GLN A 165 -3.26 -17.43 -11.78
N LYS A 166 -4.56 -17.09 -11.87
CA LYS A 166 -5.03 -16.03 -12.78
C LYS A 166 -4.47 -14.66 -12.37
N LEU A 167 -4.59 -14.28 -11.09
CA LEU A 167 -4.06 -13.02 -10.58
C LEU A 167 -2.54 -12.94 -10.70
N GLU A 168 -1.82 -14.03 -10.50
CA GLU A 168 -0.37 -14.12 -10.67
C GLU A 168 0.03 -14.00 -12.14
N ASN A 169 -0.68 -14.61 -13.08
CA ASN A 169 -0.43 -14.41 -14.52
C ASN A 169 -0.75 -12.96 -14.96
N ASP A 170 -1.68 -12.28 -14.31
CA ASP A 170 -1.99 -10.87 -14.55
C ASP A 170 -0.92 -9.94 -13.94
N LEU A 171 -0.38 -10.28 -12.76
CA LEU A 171 0.64 -9.52 -12.05
C LEU A 171 2.06 -9.76 -12.59
N GLU A 172 2.41 -11.00 -12.95
CA GLU A 172 3.75 -11.38 -13.42
C GLU A 172 4.13 -10.64 -14.71
N ARG A 173 3.12 -10.37 -15.56
CA ARG A 173 3.25 -9.51 -16.75
C ARG A 173 3.71 -8.07 -16.45
N GLY A 174 3.57 -7.58 -15.21
CA GLY A 174 4.20 -6.34 -14.73
C GLY A 174 5.42 -6.56 -13.81
N LYS A 175 5.43 -7.64 -13.04
CA LYS A 175 6.34 -7.89 -11.91
C LYS A 175 7.78 -8.23 -12.29
N ILE A 176 8.01 -8.85 -13.45
CA ILE A 176 9.34 -9.27 -13.94
C ILE A 176 10.34 -8.10 -14.00
N GLU A 177 9.85 -6.88 -14.22
CA GLU A 177 10.64 -5.64 -14.20
C GLU A 177 10.77 -5.03 -12.79
N ALA A 178 9.74 -5.17 -11.95
CA ALA A 178 9.66 -4.52 -10.63
C ALA A 178 10.51 -5.21 -9.54
N GLU A 179 10.61 -6.54 -9.52
CA GLU A 179 11.29 -7.26 -8.42
C GLU A 179 12.82 -7.12 -8.41
N LYS A 180 13.44 -6.87 -9.57
CA LYS A 180 14.86 -6.52 -9.66
C LYS A 180 15.13 -5.15 -9.02
N ALA A 181 14.15 -4.24 -9.08
CA ALA A 181 14.25 -2.87 -8.59
C ALA A 181 13.85 -2.71 -7.11
N LEU A 182 13.02 -3.58 -6.53
CA LEU A 182 12.61 -3.49 -5.13
C LEU A 182 13.80 -3.64 -4.16
N ARG A 183 14.81 -4.44 -4.53
CA ARG A 183 16.09 -4.56 -3.80
C ARG A 183 16.94 -3.28 -3.85
N LEU A 184 16.68 -2.36 -4.78
CA LEU A 184 17.40 -1.11 -4.96
C LEU A 184 16.89 0.05 -4.07
N VAL A 185 15.67 -0.08 -3.52
CA VAL A 185 15.17 0.85 -2.47
C VAL A 185 16.04 0.76 -1.21
N GLY A 186 16.85 -0.29 -1.05
CA GLY A 186 17.95 -0.39 -0.08
C GLY A 186 19.28 -0.82 -0.71
N GLY A 187 19.49 -0.57 -1.99
CA GLY A 187 20.66 -1.06 -2.75
C GLY A 187 21.54 0.07 -3.28
N GLN A 188 22.84 -0.23 -3.48
CA GLN A 188 23.87 0.76 -3.80
C GLN A 188 23.62 1.59 -5.09
N GLY A 189 22.71 1.17 -5.98
CA GLY A 189 22.45 1.83 -7.27
C GLY A 189 21.59 3.09 -7.22
N LEU A 190 20.44 3.09 -6.53
CA LEU A 190 19.54 4.26 -6.46
C LEU A 190 19.99 5.23 -5.35
N THR A 191 20.17 4.69 -4.14
CA THR A 191 20.36 5.49 -2.93
C THR A 191 21.81 5.55 -2.46
N GLY A 192 22.72 4.82 -3.11
CA GLY A 192 24.10 4.68 -2.65
C GLY A 192 24.24 3.89 -1.35
N GLY A 193 23.20 3.15 -0.93
CA GLY A 193 23.16 2.48 0.37
C GLY A 193 22.82 3.39 1.56
N LEU A 194 22.50 4.67 1.31
CA LEU A 194 22.11 5.65 2.34
C LEU A 194 20.59 5.59 2.58
N VAL A 195 20.09 4.46 3.10
CA VAL A 195 18.67 4.24 3.42
C VAL A 195 18.50 3.52 4.76
N ASP A 196 17.55 3.98 5.57
CA ASP A 196 17.13 3.30 6.79
C ASP A 196 16.59 1.89 6.46
N ALA A 197 17.10 0.86 7.14
CA ALA A 197 16.71 -0.52 6.92
C ALA A 197 15.20 -0.75 7.10
N GLU A 198 14.59 0.00 8.02
CA GLU A 198 13.17 -0.05 8.33
C GLU A 198 12.48 1.30 8.03
N SER A 199 11.17 1.30 7.88
CA SER A 199 10.36 2.51 7.82
C SER A 199 9.08 2.33 8.63
N PRO A 200 8.57 3.38 9.29
CA PRO A 200 7.27 3.32 9.94
C PRO A 200 6.18 2.86 8.97
N VAL A 201 5.28 2.01 9.45
CA VAL A 201 4.11 1.58 8.67
C VAL A 201 3.05 2.68 8.71
N ALA A 202 2.57 3.08 7.54
CA ALA A 202 1.51 4.08 7.39
C ALA A 202 0.13 3.52 7.75
N ARG A 203 -0.79 4.39 8.13
CA ARG A 203 -2.23 4.09 8.20
C ARG A 203 -2.81 4.03 6.78
N ILE A 204 -3.85 3.23 6.58
CA ILE A 204 -4.51 3.11 5.27
C ILE A 204 -5.23 4.43 4.95
N ALA A 205 -4.99 4.99 3.76
CA ALA A 205 -5.56 6.25 3.33
C ALA A 205 -7.05 6.16 2.95
N PRO A 206 -7.77 7.30 2.87
CA PRO A 206 -9.15 7.36 2.40
C PRO A 206 -9.37 6.82 0.98
N GLY A 207 -10.53 6.21 0.76
CA GLY A 207 -10.97 5.73 -0.56
C GLY A 207 -10.49 4.33 -0.96
N ARG A 208 -9.85 3.57 -0.07
CA ARG A 208 -9.56 2.14 -0.29
C ARG A 208 -10.87 1.35 -0.39
N THR A 209 -10.99 0.46 -1.36
CA THR A 209 -12.18 -0.39 -1.56
C THR A 209 -11.99 -1.80 -0.97
N SER A 210 -13.09 -2.51 -0.71
CA SER A 210 -13.11 -3.84 -0.08
C SER A 210 -12.51 -4.96 -0.92
N ASP A 211 -12.37 -4.71 -2.22
CA ASP A 211 -11.67 -5.53 -3.22
C ASP A 211 -10.21 -5.10 -3.44
N GLY A 212 -9.71 -4.14 -2.66
CA GLY A 212 -8.31 -3.72 -2.63
C GLY A 212 -7.91 -2.63 -3.63
N GLY A 213 -8.85 -2.08 -4.40
CA GLY A 213 -8.62 -0.93 -5.27
C GLY A 213 -8.69 0.43 -4.55
N TRP A 214 -8.62 1.49 -5.35
CA TRP A 214 -8.68 2.88 -4.90
C TRP A 214 -9.73 3.66 -5.70
N LYS A 215 -10.67 4.30 -4.99
CA LYS A 215 -11.57 5.29 -5.60
C LYS A 215 -10.77 6.53 -6.02
N SER A 216 -11.08 7.09 -7.18
CA SER A 216 -10.72 8.48 -7.47
C SER A 216 -11.39 9.39 -6.44
N LEU A 217 -10.66 10.38 -5.96
CA LEU A 217 -11.13 11.38 -5.00
C LEU A 217 -10.98 12.76 -5.62
N GLY A 218 -12.00 13.60 -5.45
CA GLY A 218 -11.92 15.00 -5.82
C GLY A 218 -11.02 15.79 -4.86
N CYS A 219 -10.74 17.01 -5.28
CA CYS A 219 -10.18 18.05 -4.44
C CYS A 219 -11.25 18.48 -3.42
N THR A 220 -11.04 18.21 -2.12
CA THR A 220 -12.05 18.43 -1.06
C THR A 220 -11.50 19.04 0.22
N GLU A 221 -10.19 18.96 0.45
CA GLU A 221 -9.56 19.45 1.68
C GLU A 221 -8.71 20.68 1.38
N ASP A 222 -8.59 21.60 2.34
CA ASP A 222 -7.63 22.71 2.25
C ASP A 222 -6.19 22.19 2.29
N ASP A 223 -5.31 22.77 1.47
CA ASP A 223 -3.89 22.42 1.47
C ASP A 223 -3.13 23.08 2.64
N PRO A 224 -2.60 22.31 3.61
CA PRO A 224 -1.85 22.85 4.74
C PRO A 224 -0.43 23.34 4.37
N THR A 225 -0.02 23.21 3.11
CA THR A 225 1.34 23.52 2.63
C THR A 225 1.38 24.84 1.85
N THR A 226 0.63 24.94 0.76
CA THR A 226 0.68 26.07 -0.19
C THR A 226 -0.58 26.93 -0.18
N GLY A 227 -1.63 26.49 0.54
CA GLY A 227 -2.99 26.93 0.29
C GLY A 227 -3.52 26.42 -1.05
N GLY A 228 -4.81 26.66 -1.30
CA GLY A 228 -5.56 25.95 -2.34
C GLY A 228 -6.11 24.63 -1.79
N CYS A 229 -6.24 23.62 -2.64
CA CYS A 229 -7.04 22.43 -2.32
C CYS A 229 -6.32 21.14 -2.71
N ILE A 230 -6.51 20.09 -1.91
CA ILE A 230 -5.98 18.75 -2.12
C ILE A 230 -7.05 17.66 -1.92
N THR A 231 -6.76 16.44 -2.37
CA THR A 231 -7.63 15.28 -2.06
C THR A 231 -7.42 14.82 -0.62
N ALA A 232 -8.45 14.23 -0.01
CA ALA A 232 -8.33 13.60 1.31
C ALA A 232 -7.24 12.51 1.40
N ARG A 233 -6.87 11.88 0.27
CA ARG A 233 -5.75 10.93 0.19
C ARG A 233 -4.39 11.64 0.26
N THR A 234 -4.26 12.77 -0.42
CA THR A 234 -3.05 13.61 -0.37
C THR A 234 -2.84 14.19 1.02
N LEU A 235 -3.90 14.70 1.67
CA LEU A 235 -3.83 15.20 3.05
C LEU A 235 -3.41 14.09 4.03
N HIS A 236 -3.99 12.89 3.90
CA HIS A 236 -3.60 11.73 4.71
C HIS A 236 -2.14 11.32 4.48
N MET A 237 -1.68 11.31 3.22
CA MET A 237 -0.28 11.04 2.89
C MET A 237 0.65 12.08 3.53
N TYR A 238 0.32 13.36 3.42
CA TYR A 238 1.06 14.45 4.09
C TYR A 238 1.17 14.22 5.60
N GLN A 239 0.05 13.92 6.26
CA GLN A 239 0.02 13.65 7.71
C GLN A 239 0.87 12.44 8.09
N GLU A 240 0.82 11.35 7.32
CA GLU A 240 1.60 10.14 7.60
C GLU A 240 3.10 10.32 7.33
N VAL A 241 3.48 11.13 6.34
CA VAL A 241 4.88 11.52 6.08
C VAL A 241 5.42 12.40 7.22
N LYS A 242 4.66 13.42 7.67
CA LYS A 242 5.02 14.21 8.87
C LYS A 242 5.11 13.32 10.12
N ARG A 243 4.17 12.38 10.32
CA ARG A 243 4.17 11.41 11.43
C ARG A 243 5.39 10.48 11.41
N ALA A 244 5.94 10.17 10.24
CA ALA A 244 7.18 9.41 10.08
C ALA A 244 8.46 10.24 10.31
N GLY A 245 8.34 11.54 10.63
CA GLY A 245 9.47 12.41 10.98
C GLY A 245 10.00 13.29 9.83
N PHE A 246 9.46 13.13 8.61
CA PHE A 246 9.88 13.90 7.45
C PHE A 246 9.26 15.31 7.47
N ASN A 247 9.90 16.22 8.20
CA ASN A 247 9.32 17.52 8.56
C ASN A 247 9.77 18.70 7.69
N ARG A 248 10.62 18.48 6.67
CA ARG A 248 11.14 19.55 5.78
C ARG A 248 10.03 20.22 4.94
N PHE A 249 10.40 21.29 4.24
CA PHE A 249 9.51 22.08 3.39
C PHE A 249 8.83 21.19 2.34
N VAL A 250 7.58 21.50 2.04
CA VAL A 250 6.78 20.75 1.07
C VAL A 250 5.77 21.71 0.44
N GLY A 251 5.44 21.47 -0.83
CA GLY A 251 4.31 22.10 -1.49
C GLY A 251 3.48 21.07 -2.24
N CYS A 252 2.16 21.06 -2.04
CA CYS A 252 1.26 20.08 -2.66
C CYS A 252 0.43 20.67 -3.81
N TYR A 253 -0.26 21.78 -3.62
CA TYR A 253 -1.09 22.41 -4.64
C TYR A 253 -0.38 23.54 -5.39
N ARG A 254 -0.61 23.59 -6.71
CA ARG A 254 -0.47 24.81 -7.51
C ARG A 254 -1.49 24.78 -8.64
N SER A 255 -1.94 25.95 -9.09
CA SER A 255 -2.82 26.06 -10.25
C SER A 255 -2.05 25.99 -11.57
N GLY A 256 -2.68 25.46 -12.62
CA GLY A 256 -2.16 25.44 -13.99
C GLY A 256 -1.50 24.12 -14.42
N GLY A 257 -1.81 23.70 -15.65
CA GLY A 257 -1.35 22.43 -16.26
C GLY A 257 -2.35 21.27 -16.06
N PRO A 258 -2.22 20.17 -16.83
CA PRO A 258 -3.07 18.97 -16.74
C PRO A 258 -2.62 17.96 -15.67
N TYR A 259 -1.60 18.31 -14.89
CA TYR A 259 -0.82 17.42 -14.02
C TYR A 259 -1.47 17.15 -12.65
N GLU A 260 -0.76 16.48 -11.74
CA GLU A 260 -1.33 16.02 -10.47
C GLU A 260 -1.37 17.11 -9.38
N HIS A 261 -0.50 18.13 -9.42
CA HIS A 261 -0.57 19.27 -8.47
C HIS A 261 -1.90 20.07 -8.59
N PRO A 262 -2.37 20.49 -9.78
CA PRO A 262 -3.68 21.17 -9.92
C PRO A 262 -4.89 20.31 -9.55
N LYS A 263 -4.76 18.97 -9.62
CA LYS A 263 -5.78 18.02 -9.17
C LYS A 263 -5.75 17.82 -7.65
N GLY A 264 -4.77 18.40 -6.95
CA GLY A 264 -4.59 18.21 -5.52
C GLY A 264 -4.07 16.81 -5.16
N ARG A 265 -3.42 16.12 -6.11
CA ARG A 265 -2.99 14.71 -6.04
C ARG A 265 -1.48 14.52 -5.88
N ALA A 266 -0.69 15.59 -5.81
CA ALA A 266 0.76 15.52 -5.69
C ALA A 266 1.34 16.34 -4.52
N CYS A 267 2.58 16.04 -4.12
CA CYS A 267 3.40 16.86 -3.23
C CYS A 267 4.90 16.77 -3.56
N ASP A 268 5.57 17.92 -3.58
CA ASP A 268 7.03 18.05 -3.69
C ASP A 268 7.64 18.26 -2.32
N TRP A 269 8.36 17.26 -1.82
CA TRP A 269 9.03 17.31 -0.53
C TRP A 269 10.49 17.75 -0.68
N SER A 270 10.77 18.99 -0.31
CA SER A 270 12.11 19.55 -0.35
C SER A 270 13.08 18.83 0.59
N LEU A 271 14.35 18.86 0.20
CA LEU A 271 15.47 18.45 1.03
C LEU A 271 15.90 19.54 2.03
N GLN A 272 15.16 20.65 2.13
CA GLN A 272 15.49 21.82 2.95
C GLN A 272 14.31 22.26 3.83
N ASN A 273 14.57 23.05 4.86
CA ASN A 273 13.50 23.64 5.70
C ASN A 273 12.75 24.80 5.02
N SER A 274 13.22 25.30 3.88
CA SER A 274 12.51 26.28 3.03
C SER A 274 13.05 26.24 1.59
N GLY A 275 12.15 26.37 0.61
CA GLY A 275 12.49 26.38 -0.82
C GLY A 275 13.13 25.08 -1.32
N PHE A 276 13.55 25.05 -2.58
CA PHE A 276 14.17 23.88 -3.22
C PHE A 276 15.63 24.13 -3.58
N ARG A 277 16.47 23.11 -3.43
CA ARG A 277 17.88 23.12 -3.86
C ARG A 277 18.39 21.70 -3.99
N SER A 278 19.13 21.40 -5.07
CA SER A 278 19.76 20.10 -5.28
C SER A 278 20.59 19.67 -4.08
N TRP A 279 20.55 18.38 -3.73
CA TRP A 279 21.39 17.83 -2.67
C TRP A 279 22.88 18.10 -2.97
N TYR A 280 23.63 18.49 -1.94
CA TYR A 280 25.06 18.76 -2.01
C TYR A 280 25.83 18.15 -0.82
N ASN A 281 25.14 17.40 0.04
CA ASN A 281 25.69 16.75 1.23
C ASN A 281 24.94 15.44 1.52
N ASN A 282 25.48 14.64 2.46
CA ASN A 282 24.90 13.35 2.82
C ASN A 282 23.56 13.45 3.54
N ASP A 283 23.32 14.51 4.34
CA ASP A 283 22.05 14.71 5.06
C ASP A 283 20.88 14.87 4.08
N MET A 284 20.99 15.75 3.09
CA MET A 284 19.95 15.99 2.10
C MET A 284 19.69 14.74 1.26
N ARG A 285 20.75 14.04 0.85
CA ARG A 285 20.64 12.82 0.06
C ARG A 285 20.00 11.67 0.86
N MET A 286 20.41 11.50 2.12
CA MET A 286 19.83 10.51 3.03
C MET A 286 18.37 10.82 3.36
N TYR A 287 18.01 12.09 3.58
CA TYR A 287 16.63 12.52 3.78
C TYR A 287 15.74 12.16 2.58
N GLY A 288 16.15 12.52 1.35
CA GLY A 288 15.41 12.20 0.13
C GLY A 288 15.28 10.69 -0.10
N ASN A 289 16.37 9.94 0.13
CA ASN A 289 16.38 8.48 0.06
C ASN A 289 15.42 7.83 1.08
N ASN A 290 15.45 8.26 2.34
CA ASN A 290 14.62 7.72 3.43
C ASN A 290 13.14 8.03 3.21
N LEU A 291 12.83 9.25 2.74
CA LEU A 291 11.47 9.64 2.38
C LEU A 291 10.94 8.82 1.20
N THR A 292 11.75 8.69 0.14
CA THR A 292 11.44 7.84 -1.02
C THR A 292 11.19 6.39 -0.57
N ALA A 293 12.05 5.85 0.30
CA ALA A 293 11.89 4.49 0.82
C ALA A 293 10.60 4.34 1.65
N PHE A 294 10.27 5.31 2.52
CA PHE A 294 9.01 5.32 3.27
C PHE A 294 7.79 5.32 2.34
N LEU A 295 7.77 6.19 1.33
CA LEU A 295 6.67 6.31 0.37
C LEU A 295 6.47 5.03 -0.45
N VAL A 296 7.57 4.46 -0.97
CA VAL A 296 7.53 3.22 -1.75
C VAL A 296 7.13 2.01 -0.90
N ARG A 297 7.70 1.86 0.31
CA ARG A 297 7.34 0.78 1.25
C ARG A 297 5.87 0.86 1.70
N ASN A 298 5.29 2.06 1.76
CA ASN A 298 3.90 2.29 2.14
C ASN A 298 2.94 2.55 0.97
N ALA A 299 3.38 2.41 -0.28
CA ALA A 299 2.63 2.80 -1.47
C ALA A 299 1.22 2.17 -1.56
N ASP A 300 1.10 0.87 -1.25
CA ASP A 300 -0.19 0.17 -1.20
C ASP A 300 -1.13 0.72 -0.11
N ARG A 301 -0.60 1.25 0.99
CA ARG A 301 -1.40 1.74 2.13
C ARG A 301 -1.81 3.19 1.94
N LEU A 302 -0.95 3.99 1.30
CA LEU A 302 -1.18 5.40 1.00
C LEU A 302 -1.98 5.60 -0.31
N GLY A 303 -1.91 4.66 -1.24
CA GLY A 303 -2.51 4.80 -2.58
C GLY A 303 -1.66 5.66 -3.51
N VAL A 304 -0.34 5.44 -3.49
CA VAL A 304 0.62 6.14 -4.36
C VAL A 304 0.45 5.71 -5.82
N TYR A 305 0.39 6.68 -6.73
CA TYR A 305 0.43 6.47 -8.18
C TYR A 305 1.88 6.32 -8.66
N TYR A 306 2.76 7.25 -8.28
CA TYR A 306 4.20 7.18 -8.56
C TYR A 306 5.02 8.04 -7.59
N VAL A 307 6.33 7.80 -7.54
CA VAL A 307 7.33 8.62 -6.80
C VAL A 307 8.47 8.97 -7.74
N ILE A 308 8.95 10.21 -7.74
CA ILE A 308 10.13 10.63 -8.49
C ILE A 308 11.19 11.15 -7.52
N TRP A 309 12.42 10.64 -7.65
CA TRP A 309 13.56 11.05 -6.85
C TRP A 309 14.86 10.87 -7.64
N ASN A 310 15.72 11.90 -7.63
CA ASN A 310 17.09 11.87 -8.11
C ASN A 310 17.25 11.22 -9.51
N ARG A 311 16.50 11.74 -10.49
CA ARG A 311 16.45 11.27 -11.89
C ARG A 311 15.92 9.84 -12.07
N GLN A 312 15.11 9.33 -11.14
CA GLN A 312 14.42 8.04 -11.26
C GLN A 312 12.94 8.18 -10.89
N ILE A 313 12.08 7.41 -11.55
CA ILE A 313 10.64 7.33 -11.29
C ILE A 313 10.26 5.90 -10.91
N TRP A 314 9.38 5.75 -9.93
CA TRP A 314 8.85 4.48 -9.44
C TRP A 314 7.34 4.40 -9.62
N PHE A 315 6.86 3.26 -10.13
CA PHE A 315 5.43 2.92 -10.16
C PHE A 315 5.16 1.61 -9.41
N PRO A 316 3.98 1.43 -8.78
CA PRO A 316 3.57 0.18 -8.16
C PRO A 316 3.69 -1.03 -9.09
N ALA A 317 3.29 -0.89 -10.36
CA ALA A 317 3.25 -2.01 -11.31
C ALA A 317 4.60 -2.34 -11.96
N THR A 318 5.48 -1.35 -12.17
CA THR A 318 6.67 -1.51 -13.03
C THR A 318 8.01 -1.21 -12.35
N GLY A 319 8.00 -0.81 -11.07
CA GLY A 319 9.22 -0.52 -10.30
C GLY A 319 9.93 0.75 -10.74
N TRP A 320 11.25 0.80 -10.50
CA TRP A 320 12.10 1.94 -10.83
C TRP A 320 12.50 1.97 -12.31
N LYS A 321 12.47 3.17 -12.89
CA LYS A 321 12.97 3.48 -14.23
C LYS A 321 13.75 4.80 -14.20
N SER A 322 14.69 4.98 -15.12
CA SER A 322 15.35 6.27 -15.34
C SER A 322 14.30 7.33 -15.71
N TYR A 323 14.43 8.53 -15.12
CA TYR A 323 13.58 9.68 -15.43
C TYR A 323 14.40 10.77 -16.11
N SER A 324 13.88 11.27 -17.24
CA SER A 324 14.49 12.31 -18.06
C SER A 324 13.51 13.43 -18.39
N GLY A 325 12.51 13.65 -17.53
CA GLY A 325 11.65 14.83 -17.63
C GLY A 325 12.37 16.13 -17.22
N PRO A 326 11.70 17.28 -17.36
CA PRO A 326 12.33 18.61 -17.26
C PRO A 326 12.90 18.92 -15.87
N SER A 327 12.17 18.60 -14.80
CA SER A 327 12.71 18.57 -13.44
C SER A 327 13.62 17.35 -13.23
N ASN A 328 14.87 17.55 -12.84
CA ASN A 328 15.76 16.41 -12.55
C ASN A 328 15.50 15.76 -11.17
N HIS A 329 14.60 16.31 -10.36
CA HIS A 329 14.22 15.84 -9.02
C HIS A 329 15.43 15.58 -8.08
N THR A 330 16.49 16.40 -8.19
CA THR A 330 17.66 16.31 -7.27
C THR A 330 17.49 17.16 -6.01
N ASP A 331 16.42 17.96 -5.94
CA ASP A 331 16.14 19.00 -4.96
C ASP A 331 14.87 18.77 -4.13
N HIS A 332 14.07 17.77 -4.52
CA HIS A 332 12.89 17.29 -3.81
C HIS A 332 12.57 15.84 -4.16
N VAL A 333 11.78 15.18 -3.31
CA VAL A 333 11.07 13.94 -3.64
C VAL A 333 9.65 14.31 -4.05
N HIS A 334 9.28 14.04 -5.30
CA HIS A 334 7.91 14.20 -5.77
C HIS A 334 7.13 12.91 -5.51
N VAL A 335 5.88 13.03 -5.07
CA VAL A 335 4.93 11.91 -4.99
C VAL A 335 3.56 12.31 -5.51
N SER A 336 2.98 11.44 -6.33
CA SER A 336 1.62 11.54 -6.85
C SER A 336 0.74 10.39 -6.36
N MET A 337 -0.54 10.65 -6.18
CA MET A 337 -1.54 9.75 -5.59
C MET A 337 -2.52 9.20 -6.65
N LEU A 338 -3.03 7.99 -6.45
CA LEU A 338 -4.18 7.42 -7.19
C LEU A 338 -5.49 8.12 -6.81
#